data_AF-A0A445G654-F1
#
_entry.id   AF-A0A445G654-F1
#
_cell.length_a   1.000
_cell.length_b   1.000
_cell.length_c   1.000
_cell.angle_alpha   90.00
_cell.angle_beta   90.00
_cell.angle_gamma   90.00
#
_symmetry.space_group_name_H-M   'P 1'
#
loop_
_entity.id
_entity.type
_entity.pdbx_description
1 polymer ?
#
loop_
_entity_poly.entity_id
_entity_poly.type
_entity_poly.pdbx_seq_one_letter_code
_entity_poly.pdbx_strand_id
1 'polypeptide(L)'
;MNVESSFSQIAPLVFDGESYDLWKVKMKSYTESFDLWNDVEEDYEVSLLPENQEGEGKYMPICWYATDYGMFRFCIADTEHDWREGSEQYKFIEHCLATVDRQKQPWLIFAAHRVLGYSSDFWYGVEGSFEEPVGRESLQRDFGRNIK
;
A
#
# COMPACT_ATOMS: atom_id res chain seq x y z
N MET A 1 -29.35 -15.41 20.17
CA MET A 1 -28.39 -16.30 19.47
C MET A 1 -27.43 -15.37 18.75
N ASN A 2 -26.22 -15.20 19.29
CA ASN A 2 -25.17 -14.40 18.66
C ASN A 2 -24.61 -15.22 17.50
N VAL A 3 -24.93 -14.81 16.27
CA VAL A 3 -24.21 -15.27 15.10
C VAL A 3 -22.98 -14.38 14.98
N GLU A 4 -21.96 -14.68 15.78
CA GLU A 4 -20.61 -14.29 15.40
C GLU A 4 -20.28 -15.09 14.14
N SER A 5 -20.43 -14.43 12.99
CA SER A 5 -19.98 -14.93 11.71
C SER A 5 -18.46 -15.14 11.80
N SER A 6 -18.07 -16.36 12.13
CA SER A 6 -16.68 -16.80 12.13
C SER A 6 -16.13 -16.72 10.70
N PHE A 7 -15.55 -15.56 10.37
CA PHE A 7 -14.74 -15.35 9.16
C PHE A 7 -13.43 -16.18 9.16
N SER A 8 -13.17 -16.97 10.22
CA SER A 8 -11.89 -17.66 10.46
C SER A 8 -11.60 -18.89 9.58
N GLN A 9 -12.51 -19.32 8.70
CA GLN A 9 -12.36 -20.59 7.96
C GLN A 9 -11.97 -20.46 6.49
N ILE A 10 -11.84 -19.26 5.94
CA ILE A 10 -11.36 -19.08 4.57
C ILE A 10 -9.85 -18.98 4.65
N ALA A 11 -9.16 -20.03 4.20
CA ALA A 11 -7.72 -19.99 4.00
C ALA A 11 -7.36 -18.71 3.25
N PRO A 12 -6.32 -17.96 3.68
CA PRO A 12 -5.94 -16.72 3.03
C PRO A 12 -5.80 -16.99 1.53
N LEU A 13 -6.62 -16.32 0.73
CA LEU A 13 -6.56 -16.40 -0.72
C LEU A 13 -5.27 -15.73 -1.15
N VAL A 14 -4.21 -16.53 -1.26
CA VAL A 14 -2.97 -16.11 -1.89
C VAL A 14 -3.31 -15.90 -3.36
N PHE A 15 -3.26 -14.65 -3.81
CA PHE A 15 -3.46 -14.30 -5.21
C PHE A 15 -2.22 -14.74 -6.00
N ASP A 16 -2.37 -15.76 -6.83
CA ASP A 16 -1.32 -16.32 -7.70
C ASP A 16 -1.41 -15.80 -9.15
N GLY A 17 -2.35 -14.89 -9.42
CA GLY A 17 -2.61 -14.33 -10.75
C GLY A 17 -3.65 -15.11 -11.55
N GLU A 18 -4.03 -16.32 -11.14
CA GLU A 18 -5.16 -17.04 -11.74
C GLU A 18 -6.47 -16.50 -11.15
N SER A 19 -7.52 -16.39 -11.98
CA SER A 19 -8.85 -15.89 -11.57
C SER A 19 -8.93 -14.41 -11.17
N TYR A 20 -8.15 -13.53 -11.83
CA TYR A 20 -8.21 -12.07 -11.63
C TYR A 20 -9.64 -11.51 -11.68
N ASP A 21 -10.50 -12.01 -12.57
CA ASP A 21 -11.89 -11.55 -12.65
C ASP A 21 -12.68 -11.82 -11.36
N LEU A 22 -12.48 -13.00 -10.75
CA LEU A 22 -13.13 -13.35 -9.48
C LEU A 22 -12.55 -12.54 -8.32
N TRP A 23 -11.23 -12.36 -8.29
CA TRP A 23 -10.56 -11.50 -7.31
C TRP A 23 -11.06 -10.06 -7.40
N LYS A 24 -11.17 -9.51 -8.61
CA LYS A 24 -11.66 -8.16 -8.88
C LYS A 24 -13.08 -7.98 -8.40
N VAL A 25 -13.98 -8.92 -8.71
CA VAL A 25 -15.37 -8.91 -8.24
C VAL A 25 -15.41 -8.93 -6.71
N LYS A 26 -14.64 -9.84 -6.08
CA LYS A 26 -14.57 -9.95 -4.62
C LYS A 26 -14.07 -8.65 -4.00
N MET A 27 -12.92 -8.13 -4.44
CA MET A 27 -12.35 -6.89 -3.92
C MET A 27 -13.29 -5.71 -4.06
N LYS A 28 -13.90 -5.54 -5.24
CA LYS A 28 -14.88 -4.48 -5.48
C LYS A 28 -16.06 -4.57 -4.52
N SER A 29 -16.65 -5.76 -4.37
CA SER A 29 -17.76 -5.98 -3.44
C SER A 29 -17.35 -5.74 -1.98
N TYR A 30 -16.13 -6.13 -1.58
CA TYR A 30 -15.60 -5.84 -0.26
C TYR A 30 -15.47 -4.32 -0.04
N THR A 31 -14.80 -3.59 -0.92
CA THR A 31 -14.60 -2.13 -0.76
C THR A 31 -15.91 -1.34 -0.79
N GLU A 32 -16.86 -1.73 -1.64
CA GLU A 32 -18.20 -1.13 -1.69
C GLU A 32 -19.00 -1.43 -0.40
N SER A 33 -18.92 -2.65 0.14
CA SER A 33 -19.69 -3.05 1.33
C SER A 33 -19.19 -2.40 2.63
N PHE A 34 -17.92 -2.00 2.67
CA PHE A 34 -17.28 -1.39 3.83
C PHE A 34 -17.24 0.13 3.75
N ASP A 35 -17.91 0.72 2.76
CA ASP A 35 -17.99 2.17 2.51
C ASP A 35 -16.64 2.88 2.33
N LEU A 36 -15.58 2.12 2.06
CA LEU A 36 -14.24 2.63 1.75
C LEU A 36 -14.22 3.53 0.50
N TRP A 37 -15.32 3.59 -0.25
CA TRP A 37 -15.49 4.46 -1.40
C TRP A 37 -15.99 5.85 -1.02
N ASN A 38 -16.83 5.97 0.01
CA ASN A 38 -17.24 7.26 0.56
C ASN A 38 -16.07 7.92 1.31
N ASP A 39 -15.19 7.14 1.94
CA ASP A 39 -13.95 7.63 2.57
C ASP A 39 -12.94 8.22 1.56
N VAL A 40 -13.04 7.85 0.27
CA VAL A 40 -12.22 8.40 -0.82
C VAL A 40 -12.87 9.60 -1.50
N GLU A 41 -14.20 9.69 -1.50
CA GLU A 41 -14.96 10.81 -2.09
C GLU A 41 -15.18 11.99 -1.13
N GLU A 42 -15.24 11.76 0.17
CA GLU A 42 -15.31 12.83 1.16
C GLU A 42 -13.90 13.31 1.51
N ASP A 43 -13.68 14.63 1.45
CA ASP A 43 -12.44 15.29 1.89
C ASP A 43 -12.28 15.14 3.42
N TYR A 44 -11.93 13.94 3.89
CA TYR A 44 -11.61 13.71 5.29
C TYR A 44 -10.33 14.46 5.62
N GLU A 45 -10.39 15.36 6.62
CA GLU A 45 -9.19 15.96 7.21
C GLU A 45 -8.34 14.83 7.81
N VAL A 46 -7.26 14.47 7.12
CA VAL A 46 -6.27 13.52 7.63
C VAL A 46 -5.74 14.09 8.94
N SER A 47 -6.10 13.46 10.06
CA SER A 47 -5.53 13.78 11.36
C SER A 47 -4.02 13.58 11.25
N LEU A 48 -3.25 14.66 11.41
CA LEU A 48 -1.79 14.59 11.42
C LEU A 48 -1.37 13.50 12.41
N LEU A 49 -0.71 12.47 11.88
CA LEU A 49 -0.21 11.38 12.71
C LEU A 49 0.73 11.97 13.77
N PRO A 50 0.73 11.40 15.00
CA PRO A 50 1.60 11.89 16.06
C PRO A 50 3.07 11.73 15.66
N GLU A 51 3.65 12.86 15.27
CA GLU A 51 5.05 13.26 15.38
C GLU A 51 6.09 12.14 15.18
N ASN A 52 6.43 11.88 13.91
CA ASN A 52 7.71 11.25 13.57
C ASN A 52 8.81 12.28 13.88
N GLN A 53 9.78 11.87 14.71
CA GLN A 53 10.70 12.75 15.43
C GLN A 53 11.41 13.80 14.55
N GLU A 54 11.46 15.02 15.10
CA GLU A 54 11.98 16.26 14.53
C GLU A 54 13.36 16.11 13.86
N GLY A 55 13.41 16.42 12.56
CA GLY A 55 14.62 16.73 11.80
C GLY A 55 14.49 18.11 11.15
N GLU A 56 15.32 19.05 11.57
CA GLU A 56 15.29 20.45 11.19
C GLU A 56 15.43 20.67 9.67
N GLY A 57 14.38 21.19 9.01
CA GLY A 57 14.51 21.84 7.71
C GLY A 57 13.38 21.61 6.70
N LYS A 58 12.50 22.61 6.59
CA LYS A 58 11.47 22.86 5.56
C LYS A 58 10.17 22.02 5.64
N TYR A 59 9.09 22.76 5.84
CA TYR A 59 7.67 22.39 5.82
C TYR A 59 7.23 21.58 4.59
N MET A 60 7.51 20.29 4.55
CA MET A 60 6.70 19.31 3.83
C MET A 60 6.25 18.25 4.84
N PRO A 61 4.94 18.06 5.05
CA PRO A 61 4.47 17.01 5.95
C PRO A 61 4.92 15.65 5.40
N ILE A 62 5.50 14.83 6.29
CA ILE A 62 5.84 13.44 6.01
C ILE A 62 4.53 12.65 5.92
N CYS A 63 4.21 12.14 4.74
CA CYS A 63 2.90 11.51 4.46
C CYS A 63 2.96 9.98 4.29
N TRP A 64 4.04 9.30 4.72
CA TRP A 64 4.10 7.84 4.72
C TRP A 64 3.62 7.23 6.04
N TYR A 65 2.75 6.23 5.95
CA TYR A 65 2.18 5.55 7.12
C TYR A 65 1.62 4.18 6.77
N ALA A 66 1.42 3.36 7.81
CA ALA A 66 0.79 2.06 7.70
C ALA A 66 -0.58 2.10 8.39
N THR A 67 -1.59 1.50 7.78
CA THR A 67 -2.91 1.36 8.41
C THR A 67 -3.50 -0.02 8.15
N ASP A 68 -4.36 -0.45 9.06
CA ASP A 68 -4.98 -1.77 9.08
C ASP A 68 -6.49 -1.63 8.98
N TYR A 69 -7.08 -2.37 8.05
CA TYR A 69 -8.53 -2.44 7.90
C TYR A 69 -8.99 -3.88 7.66
N GLY A 70 -9.51 -4.53 8.70
CA GLY A 70 -9.95 -5.92 8.62
C GLY A 70 -8.83 -6.86 8.18
N MET A 71 -8.99 -7.48 7.01
CA MET A 71 -8.01 -8.39 6.41
C MET A 71 -6.91 -7.70 5.58
N PHE A 72 -6.94 -6.36 5.50
CA PHE A 72 -6.04 -5.55 4.68
C PHE A 72 -5.00 -4.82 5.53
N ARG A 73 -3.75 -4.88 5.09
CA ARG A 73 -2.65 -4.02 5.51
C ARG A 73 -2.33 -3.07 4.36
N PHE A 74 -2.35 -1.77 4.64
CA PHE A 74 -1.95 -0.73 3.70
C PHE A 74 -0.58 -0.16 4.13
N CYS A 75 0.37 -0.11 3.20
CA CYS A 75 1.62 0.61 3.33
C CYS A 75 1.60 1.77 2.35
N ILE A 76 1.43 3.00 2.86
CA ILE A 76 1.33 4.22 2.07
C ILE A 76 2.70 4.88 1.99
N ALA A 77 3.20 5.06 0.76
CA ALA A 77 4.46 5.72 0.47
C ALA A 77 4.22 7.17 0.00
N ASP A 78 5.17 8.03 0.35
CA ASP A 78 5.25 9.41 -0.08
C ASP A 78 6.27 9.54 -1.20
N THR A 79 5.78 9.77 -2.41
CA THR A 79 6.60 9.87 -3.61
C THR A 79 7.19 11.26 -3.84
N GLU A 80 7.03 12.21 -2.93
CA GLU A 80 7.76 13.49 -2.99
C GLU A 80 9.02 13.47 -2.10
N HIS A 81 9.21 12.41 -1.31
CA HIS A 81 10.38 12.18 -0.46
C HIS A 81 11.18 10.96 -0.94
N ASP A 82 12.45 10.85 -0.53
CA ASP A 82 13.32 9.76 -1.01
C ASP A 82 12.84 8.37 -0.55
N TRP A 83 12.51 7.49 -1.50
CA TRP A 83 12.07 6.10 -1.28
C TRP A 83 13.16 5.05 -1.57
N ARG A 84 14.38 5.47 -1.95
CA ARG A 84 15.46 4.56 -2.38
C ARG A 84 16.07 3.81 -1.20
N GLU A 85 16.76 2.70 -1.49
CA GLU A 85 17.46 1.91 -0.47
C GLU A 85 18.36 2.78 0.41
N GLY A 86 18.20 2.66 1.73
CA GLY A 86 18.94 3.43 2.73
C GLY A 86 18.20 4.65 3.27
N SER A 87 17.14 5.12 2.62
CA SER A 87 16.30 6.20 3.12
C SER A 87 15.47 5.77 4.34
N GLU A 88 14.96 6.74 5.10
CA GLU A 88 14.05 6.47 6.22
C GLU A 88 12.73 5.86 5.75
N GLN A 89 12.21 6.36 4.63
CA GLN A 89 11.00 5.83 4.02
C GLN A 89 11.17 4.38 3.57
N TYR A 90 12.33 4.01 3.00
CA TYR A 90 12.61 2.63 2.61
C TYR A 90 12.62 1.69 3.82
N LYS A 91 13.22 2.10 4.94
CA LYS A 91 13.21 1.33 6.19
C LYS A 91 11.79 1.18 6.75
N PHE A 92 10.98 2.23 6.65
CA PHE A 92 9.56 2.17 7.01
C PHE A 92 8.80 1.16 6.13
N ILE A 93 9.00 1.19 4.81
CA ILE A 93 8.35 0.26 3.88
C ILE A 93 8.77 -1.19 4.21
N GLU A 94 10.07 -1.44 4.37
CA GLU A 94 10.60 -2.76 4.76
C GLU A 94 9.95 -3.27 6.05
N HIS A 95 9.86 -2.40 7.07
CA HIS A 95 9.22 -2.72 8.34
C HIS A 95 7.70 -2.97 8.18
N CYS A 96 6.99 -2.17 7.38
CA CYS A 96 5.56 -2.33 7.15
C CYS A 96 5.22 -3.68 6.51
N LEU A 97 6.03 -4.10 5.54
CA LEU A 97 5.86 -5.36 4.82
C LEU A 97 6.31 -6.58 5.63
N ALA A 98 7.38 -6.46 6.43
CA ALA A 98 7.93 -7.59 7.18
C ALA A 98 7.11 -7.95 8.45
N THR A 99 6.36 -6.99 9.01
CA THR A 99 5.65 -7.16 10.30
C THR A 99 4.21 -7.63 10.17
N VAL A 100 3.66 -7.72 8.95
CA VAL A 100 2.27 -8.15 8.74
C VAL A 100 2.10 -9.66 8.98
N ASP A 101 1.12 -10.04 9.78
CA ASP A 101 0.72 -11.44 9.98
C ASP A 101 -0.16 -11.88 8.81
N ARG A 102 0.44 -12.55 7.82
CA ARG A 102 -0.23 -12.98 6.59
C ARG A 102 -1.35 -14.00 6.80
N GLN A 103 -1.40 -14.69 7.95
CA GLN A 103 -2.53 -15.58 8.27
C GLN A 103 -3.78 -14.79 8.65
N LYS A 104 -3.61 -13.65 9.33
CA LYS A 104 -4.72 -12.77 9.74
C LYS A 104 -5.05 -11.73 8.68
N GLN A 105 -4.03 -11.16 8.03
CA GLN A 105 -4.14 -10.12 7.02
C GLN A 105 -3.45 -10.56 5.72
N PRO A 106 -4.12 -11.39 4.91
CA PRO A 106 -3.53 -11.89 3.67
C PRO A 106 -3.27 -10.81 2.63
N TRP A 107 -4.08 -9.74 2.64
CA TRP A 107 -4.08 -8.71 1.62
C TRP A 107 -3.14 -7.59 2.02
N LEU A 108 -2.03 -7.51 1.31
CA LEU A 108 -1.02 -6.47 1.46
C LEU A 108 -1.12 -5.52 0.28
N ILE A 109 -1.39 -4.24 0.56
CA ILE A 109 -1.58 -3.20 -0.45
C ILE A 109 -0.50 -2.15 -0.24
N PHE A 110 0.31 -1.94 -1.28
CA PHE A 110 1.22 -0.82 -1.36
C PHE A 110 0.59 0.28 -2.23
N ALA A 111 0.57 1.51 -1.75
CA ALA A 111 0.03 2.65 -2.49
C ALA A 111 1.00 3.83 -2.47
N ALA A 112 1.07 4.53 -3.59
CA ALA A 112 1.98 5.63 -3.84
C ALA A 112 1.33 6.60 -4.84
N HIS A 113 1.62 7.89 -4.75
CA HIS A 113 1.04 8.88 -5.67
C HIS A 113 1.67 8.82 -7.08
N ARG A 114 3.01 8.93 -7.16
CA ARG A 114 3.74 8.72 -8.43
C ARG A 114 3.91 7.25 -8.74
N VAL A 115 4.19 6.95 -10.02
CA VAL A 115 4.31 5.57 -10.50
C VAL A 115 5.67 4.97 -10.14
N LEU A 116 5.72 4.23 -9.03
CA LEU A 116 6.89 3.43 -8.63
C LEU A 116 6.88 1.99 -9.18
N GLY A 117 5.84 1.63 -9.93
CA GLY A 117 5.66 0.31 -10.55
C GLY A 117 5.85 0.37 -12.06
N TYR A 118 4.73 0.31 -12.80
CA TYR A 118 4.71 0.36 -14.25
C TYR A 118 3.58 1.26 -14.73
N SER A 119 3.85 2.09 -15.74
CA SER A 119 2.88 2.90 -16.45
C SER A 119 3.24 2.99 -17.92
N SER A 120 2.20 2.97 -18.76
CA SER A 120 2.31 3.28 -20.19
C SER A 120 1.82 4.69 -20.50
N ASP A 121 1.86 5.58 -19.51
CA ASP A 121 1.45 6.97 -19.69
C ASP A 121 2.32 7.68 -20.74
N PHE A 122 1.69 8.58 -21.48
CA PHE A 122 2.32 9.28 -22.58
C PHE A 122 3.57 10.06 -22.13
N TRP A 123 3.52 10.69 -20.95
CA TRP A 123 4.64 11.52 -20.47
C TRP A 123 5.88 10.69 -20.17
N TYR A 124 5.74 9.56 -19.48
CA TYR A 124 6.84 8.62 -19.28
C TYR A 124 7.36 8.06 -20.61
N GLY A 125 6.46 7.74 -21.55
CA GLY A 125 6.84 7.27 -22.89
C GLY A 125 7.68 8.27 -23.69
N VAL A 126 7.42 9.57 -23.55
CA VAL A 126 8.23 10.64 -24.17
C VAL A 126 9.62 10.75 -23.51
N GLU A 127 9.70 10.55 -22.20
CA GLU A 127 10.95 10.55 -21.43
C GLU A 127 11.77 9.26 -21.60
N GLY A 128 11.21 8.25 -22.27
CA GLY A 128 11.84 6.95 -22.47
C GLY A 128 11.81 6.06 -21.22
N SER A 129 10.88 6.31 -20.30
CA SER A 129 10.65 5.49 -19.11
C SER A 129 9.24 4.87 -19.12
N PHE A 130 9.02 3.93 -18.21
CA PHE A 130 7.70 3.34 -17.92
C PHE A 130 7.38 3.42 -16.42
N GLU A 131 8.11 4.27 -15.71
CA GLU A 131 8.09 4.46 -14.26
C GLU A 131 8.77 5.79 -13.94
N GLU A 132 8.57 6.29 -12.72
CA GLU A 132 9.43 7.34 -12.18
C GLU A 132 10.91 6.92 -12.29
N PRO A 133 11.84 7.83 -12.57
CA PRO A 133 13.26 7.49 -12.65
C PRO A 133 13.73 6.78 -11.36
N VAL A 134 14.23 5.55 -11.51
CA VAL A 134 14.66 4.69 -10.38
C VAL A 134 13.51 4.32 -9.42
N GLY A 135 12.28 4.26 -9.93
CA GLY A 135 11.07 3.97 -9.17
C GLY A 135 11.05 2.55 -8.59
N ARG A 136 11.28 1.52 -9.42
CA ARG A 136 11.06 0.13 -8.97
C ARG A 136 12.29 -0.60 -8.46
N GLU A 137 13.49 -0.23 -8.91
CA GLU A 137 14.69 -1.09 -8.74
C GLU A 137 14.97 -1.45 -7.27
N SER A 138 14.85 -0.46 -6.36
CA SER A 138 15.05 -0.68 -4.93
C SER A 138 13.86 -1.42 -4.29
N LEU A 139 12.63 -0.99 -4.60
CA LEU A 139 11.41 -1.47 -3.95
C LEU A 139 11.02 -2.88 -4.40
N GLN A 140 11.18 -3.22 -5.67
CA GLN A 140 10.83 -4.54 -6.20
C GLN A 140 11.67 -5.64 -5.54
N ARG A 141 12.93 -5.36 -5.23
CA ARG A 141 13.80 -6.29 -4.50
C ARG A 141 13.34 -6.46 -3.05
N ASP A 142 12.91 -5.37 -2.40
CA ASP A 142 12.36 -5.42 -1.05
C ASP A 142 11.08 -6.27 -1.00
N PHE A 143 10.17 -6.02 -1.93
CA PHE A 143 8.91 -6.76 -2.08
C PHE A 143 9.17 -8.25 -2.28
N GLY A 144 10.10 -8.64 -3.14
CA GLY A 144 10.44 -10.04 -3.37
C GLY A 144 11.06 -10.75 -2.16
N ARG A 145 11.66 -10.00 -1.22
CA ARG A 145 12.26 -10.55 0.00
C ARG A 145 11.23 -10.70 1.12
N ASN A 146 10.38 -9.69 1.31
CA ASN A 146 9.51 -9.55 2.47
C ASN A 146 8.08 -10.08 2.24
N ILE A 147 7.65 -10.24 0.99
CA ILE A 147 6.35 -10.79 0.64
C ILE A 147 6.51 -12.29 0.36
N LYS A 148 6.52 -13.11 1.42
CA LYS A 148 6.44 -14.58 1.34
C LYS A 148 5.18 -15.11 2.02
#